data_AF-A0A7X9IHN8-F1
#
_entry.id   AF-A0A7X9IHN8-F1
#
_cell.length_a   1.000
_cell.length_b   1.000
_cell.length_c   1.000
_cell.angle_alpha   90.00
_cell.angle_beta   90.00
_cell.angle_gamma   90.00
#
_symmetry.space_group_name_H-M   'P 1'
#
loop_
_entity.id
_entity.type
_entity.pdbx_description
1 polymer ?
#
loop_
_entity_poly.entity_id
_entity_poly.type
_entity_poly.pdbx_seq_one_letter_code
_entity_poly.pdbx_strand_id
1 'polypeptide(L)'
;GMVPAFLVIVEPDLGTGLNILLLLFGLILYRGVSGPVFKTLLVAGPILLPCGWFLLKPYQKQRILTLLDPEKDPLGSGYHIIQSRIAIGSGQMWGKGFLEGTQSQLRYLPEKHTDFALAVFAEEWGFVGCIVLLVLFCLFLLQIYATARTAKDRFGSYLAAGVFFYFLWQILINMGMVLGLMPVVGIPLPFISYGGSATIVNYCLVGIVLNVSMRRFVFKKS
;
A
#
# COMPACT_ATOMS: atom_id res chain seq x y z
N GLY A 1 19.25 -14.97 -4.72
CA GLY A 1 18.72 -13.71 -5.28
C GLY A 1 18.18 -13.86 -6.70
N MET A 2 18.90 -14.53 -7.60
CA MET A 2 18.55 -14.57 -9.04
C MET A 2 17.29 -15.41 -9.36
N VAL A 3 17.04 -16.49 -8.63
CA VAL A 3 15.87 -17.37 -8.87
C VAL A 3 14.52 -16.68 -8.58
N PRO A 4 14.33 -15.98 -7.44
CA PRO A 4 13.12 -15.17 -7.22
C PRO A 4 12.94 -14.04 -8.24
N ALA A 5 14.03 -13.36 -8.63
CA ALA A 5 13.98 -12.27 -9.59
C ALA A 5 13.51 -12.73 -10.98
N PHE A 6 13.94 -13.94 -11.41
CA PHE A 6 13.49 -14.53 -12.67
C PHE A 6 11.99 -14.85 -12.65
N LEU A 7 11.47 -15.41 -11.55
CA LEU A 7 10.05 -15.74 -11.40
C LEU A 7 9.15 -14.49 -11.41
N VAL A 8 9.56 -13.39 -10.76
CA VAL A 8 8.83 -12.11 -10.77
C VAL A 8 8.74 -11.49 -12.17
N ILE A 9 9.77 -11.67 -13.00
CA ILE A 9 9.78 -11.19 -14.39
C ILE A 9 8.80 -11.99 -15.27
N VAL A 10 8.59 -13.27 -14.95
CA VAL A 10 7.71 -14.17 -15.69
C VAL A 10 6.23 -13.97 -15.33
N GLU A 11 5.92 -13.43 -14.15
CA GLU A 11 4.55 -13.32 -13.61
C GLU A 11 3.77 -12.06 -14.04
N PRO A 12 4.24 -11.31 -15.06
CA PRO A 12 4.25 -9.84 -15.15
C PRO A 12 3.27 -9.06 -14.22
N ASP A 13 3.42 -9.24 -12.91
CA ASP A 13 2.59 -8.55 -11.93
C ASP A 13 3.22 -7.21 -11.55
N LEU A 14 2.62 -6.15 -12.10
CA LEU A 14 3.08 -4.77 -11.93
C LEU A 14 3.09 -4.35 -10.45
N GLY A 15 2.13 -4.85 -9.68
CA GLY A 15 1.97 -4.48 -8.27
C GLY A 15 3.04 -5.03 -7.37
N THR A 16 3.32 -6.32 -7.53
CA THR A 16 4.34 -7.02 -6.76
C THR A 16 5.73 -6.49 -7.11
N GLY A 17 6.01 -6.25 -8.40
CA GLY A 17 7.25 -5.63 -8.85
C GLY A 17 7.47 -4.22 -8.28
N LEU A 18 6.42 -3.39 -8.32
CA LEU A 18 6.46 -2.03 -7.74
C LEU A 18 6.67 -2.08 -6.22
N ASN A 19 5.96 -2.95 -5.51
CA ASN A 19 6.09 -3.12 -4.07
C ASN A 19 7.52 -3.53 -3.66
N ILE A 20 8.15 -4.45 -4.40
CA ILE A 20 9.54 -4.86 -4.13
C ILE A 20 10.49 -3.69 -4.32
N LEU A 21 10.36 -2.92 -5.41
CA LEU A 21 11.19 -1.75 -5.66
C LEU A 21 11.03 -0.67 -4.58
N LEU A 22 9.79 -0.39 -4.18
CA LEU A 22 9.49 0.56 -3.11
C LEU A 22 10.01 0.10 -1.75
N LEU A 23 9.94 -1.20 -1.46
CA LEU A 23 10.49 -1.79 -0.25
C LEU A 23 12.03 -1.66 -0.22
N LEU A 24 12.70 -2.00 -1.33
CA LEU A 24 14.15 -1.81 -1.46
C LEU A 24 14.55 -0.35 -1.32
N PHE A 25 13.82 0.56 -1.97
CA PHE A 25 14.01 2.00 -1.84
C PHE A 25 13.87 2.46 -0.39
N GLY A 26 12.84 2.01 0.32
CA GLY A 26 12.64 2.31 1.74
C GLY A 26 13.79 1.83 2.62
N LEU A 27 14.27 0.59 2.42
CA LEU A 27 15.42 0.05 3.16
C LEU A 27 16.71 0.84 2.89
N ILE A 28 16.93 1.26 1.65
CA ILE A 28 18.07 2.09 1.26
C ILE A 28 17.99 3.45 1.98
N LEU A 29 16.80 4.06 2.03
CA LEU A 29 16.58 5.30 2.79
C LEU A 29 16.86 5.10 4.30
N TYR A 30 16.41 3.99 4.88
CA TYR A 30 16.60 3.70 6.30
C TYR A 30 18.05 3.52 6.71
N ARG A 31 18.87 2.89 5.85
CA ARG A 31 20.32 2.75 6.06
C ARG A 31 21.02 4.11 6.13
N GLY A 32 20.41 5.16 5.59
CA GLY A 32 21.03 6.46 5.38
C GLY A 32 21.72 6.51 4.03
N VAL A 33 21.12 7.27 3.12
CA VAL A 33 21.70 7.58 1.81
C VAL A 33 22.56 8.82 1.96
N SER A 34 23.74 8.86 1.34
CA SER A 34 24.53 10.09 1.30
C SER A 34 23.70 11.19 0.62
N GLY A 35 23.69 12.40 1.20
CA GLY A 35 22.93 13.55 0.67
C GLY A 35 22.99 13.74 -0.86
N PRO A 36 24.15 13.57 -1.54
CA PRO A 36 24.21 13.63 -3.00
C PRO A 36 23.44 12.49 -3.70
N VAL A 37 23.52 11.25 -3.21
CA VAL A 37 22.80 10.10 -3.83
C VAL A 37 21.28 10.24 -3.67
N PHE A 38 20.83 10.79 -2.54
CA PHE A 38 19.42 11.10 -2.33
C PHE A 38 18.93 12.17 -3.32
N LYS A 39 19.71 13.25 -3.51
CA LYS A 39 19.41 14.29 -4.51
C LYS A 39 19.39 13.73 -5.93
N THR A 40 20.35 12.87 -6.29
CA THR A 40 20.35 12.25 -7.62
C THR A 40 19.15 11.35 -7.84
N LEU A 41 18.72 10.57 -6.84
CA LEU A 41 17.51 9.75 -6.94
C LEU A 41 16.25 10.60 -7.08
N LEU A 42 16.15 11.69 -6.31
CA LEU A 42 15.01 12.62 -6.35
C LEU A 42 14.87 13.31 -7.71
N VAL A 43 15.99 13.58 -8.39
CA VAL A 43 16.01 14.24 -9.70
C VAL A 43 15.93 13.23 -10.85
N ALA A 44 16.65 12.12 -10.78
CA ALA A 44 16.67 11.11 -11.83
C ALA A 44 15.35 10.33 -11.92
N GLY A 45 14.66 10.10 -10.79
CA GLY A 45 13.37 9.41 -10.76
C GLY A 45 12.33 10.06 -11.70
N PRO A 46 11.98 11.34 -11.51
CA PRO A 46 11.05 12.06 -12.37
C PRO A 46 11.49 12.15 -13.82
N ILE A 47 12.80 12.28 -14.09
CA ILE A 47 13.35 12.37 -15.45
C ILE A 47 13.23 11.03 -16.19
N LEU A 48 13.29 9.91 -15.48
CA LEU A 48 13.14 8.57 -16.05
C LEU A 48 11.68 8.12 -16.19
N LEU A 49 10.73 8.80 -15.53
CA LEU A 49 9.29 8.47 -15.64
C LEU A 49 8.77 8.49 -17.10
N PRO A 50 9.08 9.49 -17.95
CA PRO A 50 8.67 9.50 -19.36
C PRO A 50 9.35 8.39 -20.17
N CYS A 51 10.60 8.04 -19.86
CA CYS A 51 11.29 6.92 -20.52
C CYS A 51 10.60 5.59 -20.22
N GLY A 52 10.05 5.45 -19.01
CA GLY A 52 9.24 4.29 -18.63
C GLY A 52 8.07 4.04 -19.58
N TRP A 53 7.45 5.08 -20.15
CA TRP A 53 6.33 4.95 -21.08
C TRP A 53 6.63 4.05 -22.28
N PHE A 54 7.87 4.05 -22.78
CA PHE A 54 8.26 3.22 -23.92
C PHE A 54 8.45 1.74 -23.57
N LEU A 55 8.73 1.43 -22.29
CA LEU A 55 8.89 0.06 -21.79
C LEU A 55 7.56 -0.55 -21.30
N LEU A 56 6.52 0.26 -21.10
CA LEU A 56 5.23 -0.20 -20.59
C LEU A 56 4.48 -1.07 -21.62
N LYS A 57 3.95 -2.21 -21.16
CA LYS A 57 3.04 -3.06 -21.94
C LYS A 57 1.70 -2.31 -22.18
N PRO A 58 0.93 -2.66 -23.23
CA PRO A 58 -0.32 -1.96 -23.57
C PRO A 58 -1.33 -1.84 -22.42
N TYR A 59 -1.53 -2.90 -21.61
CA TYR A 59 -2.42 -2.85 -20.45
C TYR A 59 -1.96 -1.87 -19.36
N GLN A 60 -0.65 -1.66 -19.22
CA GLN A 60 -0.07 -0.76 -18.22
C GLN A 60 -0.29 0.68 -18.63
N LYS A 61 -0.15 0.98 -19.92
CA LYS A 61 -0.50 2.28 -20.51
C LYS A 61 -1.98 2.56 -20.34
N GLN A 62 -2.84 1.56 -20.59
CA GLN A 62 -4.28 1.70 -20.37
C GLN A 62 -4.60 2.10 -18.93
N ARG A 63 -4.01 1.46 -17.91
CA ARG A 63 -4.22 1.86 -16.50
C ARG A 63 -3.84 3.32 -16.20
N ILE A 64 -2.77 3.83 -16.80
CA ILE A 64 -2.37 5.24 -16.64
C ILE A 64 -3.33 6.17 -17.39
N LEU A 65 -3.73 5.80 -18.61
CA LEU A 65 -4.68 6.60 -19.40
C LEU A 65 -6.07 6.65 -18.74
N THR A 66 -6.55 5.52 -18.20
CA THR A 66 -7.81 5.45 -17.47
C THR A 66 -7.77 6.20 -16.13
N LEU A 67 -6.59 6.37 -15.52
CA LEU A 67 -6.44 7.25 -14.35
C LEU A 67 -6.64 8.73 -14.74
N LEU A 68 -6.07 9.15 -15.86
CA LEU A 68 -6.16 10.52 -16.37
C LEU A 68 -7.54 10.84 -16.92
N ASP A 69 -8.16 9.87 -17.57
CA ASP A 69 -9.48 9.98 -18.19
C ASP A 69 -10.29 8.71 -17.93
N PRO A 70 -10.98 8.63 -16.78
CA PRO A 70 -11.79 7.47 -16.40
C PRO A 70 -12.97 7.22 -17.35
N GLU A 71 -13.41 8.24 -18.09
CA GLU A 71 -14.56 8.15 -18.99
C GLU A 71 -14.23 7.40 -20.30
N LYS A 72 -12.95 7.22 -20.62
CA LYS A 72 -12.50 6.42 -21.77
C LYS A 72 -12.69 4.92 -21.60
N ASP A 73 -12.82 4.44 -20.37
CA ASP A 73 -13.09 3.03 -20.06
C ASP A 73 -14.16 2.89 -18.97
N PRO A 74 -15.41 3.26 -19.29
CA PRO A 74 -16.50 3.37 -18.32
C PRO A 74 -17.06 2.00 -17.88
N LEU A 75 -16.58 0.90 -18.47
CA LEU A 75 -16.97 -0.48 -18.13
C LEU A 75 -15.83 -1.29 -17.48
N GLY A 76 -14.57 -0.85 -17.62
CA GLY A 76 -13.40 -1.50 -17.05
C GLY A 76 -12.88 -0.82 -15.78
N SER A 77 -11.57 -0.53 -15.72
CA SER A 77 -10.96 0.04 -14.52
C SER A 77 -11.44 1.46 -14.18
N GLY A 78 -11.93 2.20 -15.18
CA GLY A 78 -12.47 3.56 -14.99
C GLY A 78 -13.76 3.54 -14.20
N TYR A 79 -14.61 2.54 -14.45
CA TYR A 79 -15.84 2.30 -13.70
C TYR A 79 -15.58 2.17 -12.19
N HIS A 80 -14.56 1.39 -11.80
CA HIS A 80 -14.25 1.16 -10.38
C HIS A 80 -13.74 2.42 -9.69
N ILE A 81 -12.92 3.22 -10.38
CA ILE A 81 -12.43 4.50 -9.84
C ILE A 81 -13.61 5.48 -9.66
N ILE A 82 -14.52 5.57 -10.64
CA ILE A 82 -15.70 6.44 -10.56
C ILE A 82 -16.61 6.00 -9.40
N GLN A 83 -16.92 4.70 -9.30
CA GLN A 83 -17.77 4.17 -8.22
C GLN A 83 -17.12 4.31 -6.85
N SER A 84 -15.81 4.12 -6.73
CA SER A 84 -15.05 4.37 -5.50
C SER A 84 -15.20 5.83 -5.05
N ARG A 85 -15.04 6.80 -5.96
CA ARG A 85 -15.21 8.22 -5.65
C ARG A 85 -16.64 8.57 -5.23
N ILE A 86 -17.64 7.99 -5.90
CA ILE A 86 -19.06 8.18 -5.53
C ILE A 86 -19.33 7.60 -4.14
N ALA A 87 -18.83 6.40 -3.83
CA ALA A 87 -19.01 5.76 -2.53
C ALA A 87 -18.44 6.63 -1.40
N ILE A 88 -17.18 7.07 -1.54
CA ILE A 88 -16.51 7.97 -0.58
C ILE A 88 -17.29 9.27 -0.42
N GLY A 89 -17.69 9.91 -1.53
CA GLY A 89 -18.46 11.16 -1.50
C GLY A 89 -19.82 11.00 -0.82
N SER A 90 -20.44 9.84 -0.98
CA SER A 90 -21.75 9.56 -0.40
C SER A 90 -21.73 9.29 1.10
N GLY A 91 -20.57 8.96 1.67
CA GLY A 91 -20.39 8.77 3.12
C GLY A 91 -20.46 10.06 3.93
N GLN A 92 -20.33 11.24 3.31
CA GLN A 92 -20.39 12.54 4.00
C GLN A 92 -19.50 12.56 5.28
N MET A 93 -19.90 13.27 6.33
CA MET A 93 -19.12 13.39 7.57
C MET A 93 -19.21 12.14 8.46
N TRP A 94 -20.41 11.57 8.59
CA TRP A 94 -20.73 10.54 9.59
C TRP A 94 -20.96 9.13 9.02
N GLY A 95 -20.97 9.00 7.70
CA GLY A 95 -21.28 7.75 7.03
C GLY A 95 -22.77 7.53 6.87
N LYS A 96 -23.12 6.46 6.17
CA LYS A 96 -24.50 6.00 6.01
C LYS A 96 -24.96 5.04 7.11
N GLY A 97 -24.04 4.48 7.90
CA GLY A 97 -24.33 3.41 8.84
C GLY A 97 -23.66 2.10 8.45
N PHE A 98 -23.32 1.29 9.45
CA PHE A 98 -22.65 0.01 9.25
C PHE A 98 -23.52 -0.95 8.44
N LEU A 99 -22.98 -1.50 7.35
CA LEU A 99 -23.70 -2.32 6.36
C LEU A 99 -24.84 -1.61 5.61
N GLU A 100 -25.04 -0.30 5.76
CA GLU A 100 -26.08 0.47 5.05
C GLU A 100 -25.54 1.17 3.79
N GLY A 101 -24.31 0.84 3.38
CA GLY A 101 -23.68 1.39 2.18
C GLY A 101 -24.43 1.00 0.91
N THR A 102 -25.02 1.97 0.23
CA THR A 102 -25.77 1.76 -1.03
C THR A 102 -24.89 1.23 -2.15
N GLN A 103 -23.64 1.74 -2.29
CA GLN A 103 -22.71 1.26 -3.29
C GLN A 103 -22.14 -0.10 -2.90
N SER A 104 -21.99 -0.37 -1.59
CA SER A 104 -21.59 -1.65 -1.02
C SER A 104 -22.63 -2.79 -1.16
N GLN A 105 -23.93 -2.49 -1.04
CA GLN A 105 -24.98 -3.50 -1.18
C GLN A 105 -25.32 -3.81 -2.65
N LEU A 106 -25.34 -2.81 -3.54
CA LEU A 106 -25.82 -2.97 -4.92
C LEU A 106 -24.79 -3.59 -5.89
N ARG A 107 -23.74 -4.26 -5.39
CA ARG A 107 -22.68 -4.93 -6.20
C ARG A 107 -21.97 -4.07 -7.28
N TYR A 108 -22.08 -2.73 -7.25
CA TYR A 108 -21.45 -1.84 -8.24
C TYR A 108 -19.92 -1.78 -8.22
N LEU A 109 -19.27 -2.20 -7.13
CA LEU A 109 -17.84 -2.49 -7.15
C LEU A 109 -17.65 -4.02 -7.22
N PRO A 110 -17.05 -4.59 -8.28
CA PRO A 110 -16.41 -5.90 -8.13
C PRO A 110 -15.23 -5.72 -7.15
N GLU A 111 -14.93 -6.75 -6.38
CA GLU A 111 -13.78 -6.73 -5.44
C GLU A 111 -13.89 -5.71 -4.28
N LYS A 112 -15.12 -5.44 -3.81
CA LYS A 112 -15.41 -4.63 -2.59
C LYS A 112 -14.59 -5.03 -1.38
N HIS A 113 -14.37 -6.32 -1.21
CA HIS A 113 -13.73 -6.86 -0.03
C HIS A 113 -12.20 -6.87 -0.15
N THR A 114 -11.62 -6.79 -1.35
CA THR A 114 -10.17 -6.86 -1.57
C THR A 114 -9.60 -5.46 -1.81
N ASP A 115 -9.81 -4.89 -2.98
CA ASP A 115 -9.08 -3.69 -3.42
C ASP A 115 -9.73 -2.39 -2.99
N PHE A 116 -11.06 -2.36 -2.90
CA PHE A 116 -11.85 -1.16 -2.62
C PHE A 116 -12.50 -1.16 -1.23
N ALA A 117 -12.00 -1.97 -0.30
CA ALA A 117 -12.54 -2.07 1.06
C ALA A 117 -12.56 -0.72 1.80
N LEU A 118 -11.58 0.16 1.52
CA LEU A 118 -11.56 1.51 2.06
C LEU A 118 -12.70 2.39 1.53
N ALA A 119 -13.10 2.24 0.26
CA ALA A 119 -14.21 3.01 -0.32
C ALA A 119 -15.54 2.63 0.35
N VAL A 120 -15.73 1.34 0.64
CA VAL A 120 -16.87 0.82 1.41
C VAL A 120 -16.83 1.36 2.83
N PHE A 121 -15.67 1.27 3.50
CA PHE A 121 -15.50 1.80 4.85
C PHE A 121 -15.81 3.31 4.91
N ALA A 122 -15.37 4.08 3.90
CA ALA A 122 -15.65 5.50 3.79
C ALA A 122 -17.14 5.80 3.57
N GLU A 123 -17.86 4.98 2.80
CA GLU A 123 -19.31 5.12 2.64
C GLU A 123 -20.05 4.87 3.97
N GLU A 124 -19.64 3.85 4.71
CA GLU A 124 -20.33 3.41 5.93
C GLU A 124 -20.03 4.29 7.15
N TRP A 125 -18.77 4.71 7.32
CA TRP A 125 -18.29 5.45 8.50
C TRP A 125 -17.95 6.92 8.23
N GLY A 126 -18.06 7.35 6.97
CA GLY A 126 -17.84 8.73 6.56
C GLY A 126 -16.41 9.22 6.74
N PHE A 127 -16.27 10.54 6.64
CA PHE A 127 -14.99 11.23 6.78
C PHE A 127 -14.36 11.03 8.17
N VAL A 128 -15.16 11.09 9.24
CA VAL A 128 -14.66 10.93 10.62
C VAL A 128 -14.08 9.53 10.81
N GLY A 129 -14.76 8.48 10.33
CA GLY A 129 -14.25 7.11 10.36
C GLY A 129 -12.92 6.98 9.62
N CYS A 130 -12.81 7.58 8.43
CA CYS A 130 -11.58 7.57 7.65
C CYS A 130 -10.40 8.22 8.38
N ILE A 131 -10.63 9.35 9.05
CA ILE A 131 -9.59 10.00 9.88
C ILE A 131 -9.16 9.09 11.02
N VAL A 132 -10.11 8.49 11.74
CA VAL A 132 -9.79 7.57 12.84
C VAL A 132 -8.95 6.40 12.33
N LEU A 133 -9.34 5.80 11.21
CA LEU A 133 -8.60 4.70 10.59
C LEU A 133 -7.18 5.13 10.17
N LEU A 134 -7.03 6.32 9.58
CA LEU A 134 -5.72 6.87 9.21
C LEU A 134 -4.83 7.07 10.45
N VAL A 135 -5.38 7.62 11.53
CA VAL A 135 -4.67 7.79 12.80
C VAL A 135 -4.22 6.44 13.37
N LEU A 136 -5.08 5.41 13.32
CA LEU A 136 -4.72 4.06 13.77
C LEU A 136 -3.57 3.48 12.94
N PHE A 137 -3.59 3.64 11.61
CA PHE A 137 -2.47 3.22 10.77
C PHE A 137 -1.18 3.99 11.07
N CYS A 138 -1.27 5.30 11.32
CA CYS A 138 -0.12 6.10 11.74
C CYS A 138 0.45 5.59 13.07
N LEU A 139 -0.38 5.34 14.08
CA LEU A 139 0.06 4.79 15.37
C LEU A 139 0.69 3.40 15.22
N PHE A 140 0.10 2.54 14.39
CA PHE A 140 0.63 1.22 14.06
C PHE A 140 2.02 1.31 13.43
N LEU A 141 2.19 2.14 12.40
CA LEU A 141 3.47 2.36 11.73
C LEU A 141 4.51 2.99 12.67
N LEU A 142 4.10 3.93 13.52
CA LEU A 142 4.96 4.53 14.53
C LEU A 142 5.52 3.49 15.49
N GLN A 143 4.73 2.48 15.87
CA GLN A 143 5.23 1.42 16.75
C GLN A 143 6.21 0.47 16.08
N ILE A 144 6.00 0.13 14.80
CA ILE A 144 6.99 -0.64 14.05
C ILE A 144 8.29 0.17 13.91
N TYR A 145 8.19 1.47 13.62
CA TYR A 145 9.35 2.35 13.54
C TYR A 145 10.10 2.45 14.88
N ALA A 146 9.39 2.62 16.00
CA ALA A 146 9.97 2.64 17.34
C ALA A 146 10.70 1.32 17.66
N THR A 147 10.13 0.19 17.23
CA THR A 147 10.77 -1.13 17.35
C THR A 147 12.05 -1.21 16.53
N ALA A 148 12.04 -0.74 15.28
CA ALA A 148 13.22 -0.72 14.41
C ALA A 148 14.36 0.14 15.00
N ARG A 149 14.02 1.28 15.63
CA ARG A 149 14.97 2.20 16.27
C ARG A 149 15.57 1.67 17.58
N THR A 150 14.81 0.84 18.30
CA THR A 150 15.21 0.32 19.61
C THR A 150 15.69 -1.14 19.59
N ALA A 151 15.74 -1.74 18.40
CA ALA A 151 16.26 -3.09 18.20
C ALA A 151 17.69 -3.23 18.72
N LYS A 152 17.99 -4.39 19.33
CA LYS A 152 19.29 -4.68 19.93
C LYS A 152 20.40 -4.83 18.89
N ASP A 153 20.07 -5.44 17.76
CA ASP A 153 21.01 -5.77 16.69
C ASP A 153 20.63 -5.09 15.37
N ARG A 154 21.65 -4.85 14.52
CA ARG A 154 21.46 -4.19 13.22
C ARG A 154 20.53 -4.99 12.32
N PHE A 155 20.58 -6.32 12.38
CA PHE A 155 19.73 -7.18 11.55
C PHE A 155 18.25 -7.04 11.94
N GLY A 156 17.92 -7.12 13.23
CA GLY A 156 16.58 -6.88 13.74
C GLY A 156 16.06 -5.48 13.41
N SER A 157 16.93 -4.47 13.45
CA SER A 157 16.60 -3.09 13.02
C SER A 157 16.19 -3.02 11.54
N TYR A 158 17.00 -3.60 10.64
CA TYR A 158 16.68 -3.64 9.20
C TYR A 158 15.44 -4.47 8.90
N LEU A 159 15.23 -5.57 9.63
CA LEU A 159 14.06 -6.41 9.44
C LEU A 159 12.80 -5.65 9.82
N ALA A 160 12.76 -5.03 11.01
CA ALA A 160 11.63 -4.22 11.44
C ALA A 160 11.40 -3.01 10.52
N ALA A 161 12.46 -2.38 10.00
CA ALA A 161 12.35 -1.33 8.99
C ALA A 161 11.76 -1.85 7.68
N GLY A 162 12.12 -3.05 7.22
CA GLY A 162 11.53 -3.68 6.04
C GLY A 162 10.04 -3.92 6.20
N VAL A 163 9.61 -4.41 7.37
CA VAL A 163 8.19 -4.56 7.70
C VAL A 163 7.46 -3.21 7.74
N PHE A 164 8.10 -2.17 8.29
CA PHE A 164 7.56 -0.81 8.27
C PHE A 164 7.29 -0.33 6.84
N PHE A 165 8.26 -0.43 5.93
CA PHE A 165 8.07 0.00 4.54
C PHE A 165 7.06 -0.86 3.78
N TYR A 166 7.01 -2.17 4.05
CA TYR A 166 6.00 -3.05 3.50
C TYR A 166 4.59 -2.53 3.80
N PHE A 167 4.27 -2.28 5.08
CA PHE A 167 2.95 -1.76 5.46
C PHE A 167 2.71 -0.33 4.97
N LEU A 168 3.73 0.54 5.06
CA LEU A 168 3.64 1.93 4.60
C LEU A 168 3.22 2.00 3.13
N TRP A 169 3.90 1.26 2.25
CA TRP A 169 3.62 1.30 0.82
C TRP A 169 2.27 0.66 0.48
N GLN A 170 1.90 -0.45 1.12
CA GLN A 170 0.58 -1.04 0.90
C GLN A 170 -0.56 -0.09 1.27
N ILE A 171 -0.45 0.57 2.43
CA ILE A 171 -1.46 1.54 2.88
C ILE A 171 -1.51 2.75 1.94
N LEU A 172 -0.36 3.35 1.61
CA LEU A 172 -0.29 4.52 0.74
C LEU A 172 -0.81 4.24 -0.68
N ILE A 173 -0.41 3.11 -1.27
CA ILE A 173 -0.86 2.74 -2.61
C ILE A 173 -2.35 2.44 -2.58
N ASN A 174 -2.85 1.64 -1.63
CA ASN A 174 -4.28 1.34 -1.55
C ASN A 174 -5.14 2.60 -1.38
N MET A 175 -4.78 3.48 -0.45
CA MET A 175 -5.45 4.78 -0.29
C MET A 175 -5.36 5.64 -1.56
N GLY A 176 -4.19 5.71 -2.19
CA GLY A 176 -3.98 6.43 -3.44
C GLY A 176 -4.84 5.91 -4.58
N MET A 177 -5.00 4.59 -4.70
CA MET A 177 -5.87 3.96 -5.70
C MET A 177 -7.34 4.31 -5.45
N VAL A 178 -7.79 4.19 -4.21
CA VAL A 178 -9.19 4.42 -3.82
C VAL A 178 -9.62 5.88 -4.02
N LEU A 179 -8.71 6.82 -3.76
CA LEU A 179 -8.91 8.25 -4.03
C LEU A 179 -8.77 8.60 -5.53
N GLY A 180 -8.29 7.68 -6.36
CA GLY A 180 -8.00 7.91 -7.77
C GLY A 180 -6.82 8.84 -8.01
N LEU A 181 -5.79 8.77 -7.15
CA LEU A 181 -4.49 9.42 -7.29
C LEU A 181 -3.44 8.48 -7.92
N MET A 182 -3.65 7.17 -7.85
CA MET A 182 -2.78 6.13 -8.39
C MET A 182 -3.58 5.13 -9.24
N PRO A 183 -2.97 4.49 -10.25
CA PRO A 183 -3.65 3.47 -11.06
C PRO A 183 -4.01 2.26 -10.21
N VAL A 184 -5.06 1.52 -10.57
CA VAL A 184 -5.47 0.32 -9.82
C VAL A 184 -4.45 -0.80 -10.02
N VAL A 185 -3.90 -1.33 -8.91
CA VAL A 185 -2.76 -2.25 -8.86
C VAL A 185 -3.10 -3.58 -8.18
N GLY A 186 -4.27 -3.73 -7.55
CA GLY A 186 -4.66 -5.01 -6.93
C GLY A 186 -3.99 -5.28 -5.58
N ILE A 187 -3.67 -4.23 -4.83
CA ILE A 187 -2.99 -4.34 -3.53
C ILE A 187 -4.04 -4.20 -2.42
N PRO A 188 -4.31 -5.25 -1.63
CA PRO A 188 -5.30 -5.19 -0.56
C PRO A 188 -4.81 -4.29 0.59
N LEU A 189 -5.75 -3.61 1.25
CA LEU A 189 -5.48 -2.82 2.44
C LEU A 189 -5.19 -3.75 3.63
N PRO A 190 -4.03 -3.62 4.31
CA PRO A 190 -3.71 -4.47 5.45
C PRO A 190 -4.78 -4.44 6.54
N PHE A 191 -5.17 -5.61 7.05
CA PHE A 191 -6.13 -5.84 8.14
C PHE A 191 -7.60 -5.49 7.86
N ILE A 192 -7.88 -4.66 6.85
CA ILE A 192 -9.25 -4.27 6.48
C ILE A 192 -9.76 -5.11 5.31
N SER A 193 -8.91 -5.34 4.32
CA SER A 193 -9.28 -6.11 3.14
C SER A 193 -9.30 -7.61 3.40
N TYR A 194 -10.28 -8.28 2.80
CA TYR A 194 -10.46 -9.71 2.79
C TYR A 194 -9.49 -10.37 1.81
N GLY A 195 -8.36 -10.84 2.31
CA GLY A 195 -7.43 -11.66 1.54
C GLY A 195 -6.81 -12.71 2.45
N GLY A 196 -7.32 -13.94 2.42
CA GLY A 196 -6.91 -15.00 3.36
C GLY A 196 -5.39 -15.15 3.49
N SER A 197 -4.69 -15.29 2.37
CA SER A 197 -3.22 -15.40 2.36
C SER A 197 -2.52 -14.10 2.78
N ALA A 198 -3.00 -12.94 2.31
CA ALA A 198 -2.41 -11.64 2.65
C ALA A 198 -2.53 -11.35 4.15
N THR A 199 -3.67 -11.68 4.76
CA THR A 199 -3.91 -11.52 6.20
C THR A 199 -2.98 -12.40 7.03
N ILE A 200 -2.77 -13.65 6.63
CA ILE A 200 -1.81 -14.54 7.30
C ILE A 200 -0.39 -13.95 7.23
N VAL A 201 0.04 -13.50 6.05
CA VAL A 201 1.35 -12.86 5.86
C VAL A 201 1.48 -11.62 6.74
N ASN A 202 0.46 -10.76 6.78
CA ASN A 202 0.46 -9.56 7.61
C ASN A 202 0.64 -9.90 9.10
N TYR A 203 -0.06 -10.92 9.62
CA TYR A 203 0.12 -11.38 10.99
C TYR A 203 1.50 -11.98 11.24
N CYS A 204 2.05 -12.74 10.30
CA CYS A 204 3.43 -13.24 10.40
C CYS A 204 4.42 -12.07 10.49
N LEU A 205 4.29 -11.04 9.65
CA LEU A 205 5.17 -9.86 9.67
C LEU A 205 5.09 -9.11 11.00
N VAL A 206 3.89 -8.92 11.55
CA VAL A 206 3.70 -8.34 12.89
C VAL A 206 4.37 -9.22 13.95
N GLY A 207 4.22 -10.54 13.86
CA GLY A 207 4.88 -11.49 14.76
C GLY A 207 6.41 -11.37 14.75
N ILE A 208 7.01 -11.11 13.59
CA ILE A 208 8.46 -10.89 13.51
C ILE A 208 8.86 -9.57 14.19
N VAL A 209 8.11 -8.49 13.97
CA VAL A 209 8.36 -7.20 14.66
C VAL A 209 8.27 -7.38 16.18
N LEU A 210 7.26 -8.09 16.66
CA LEU A 210 7.12 -8.41 18.09
C LEU A 210 8.30 -9.25 18.60
N ASN A 211 8.80 -10.20 17.83
CA ASN A 211 9.98 -10.99 18.19
C ASN A 211 11.23 -10.12 18.35
N VAL A 212 11.46 -9.18 17.43
CA VAL A 212 12.55 -8.20 17.51
C VAL A 212 12.42 -7.33 18.75
N SER A 213 11.19 -6.86 19.03
CA SER A 213 10.89 -6.05 20.23
C SER A 213 11.17 -6.80 21.53
N MET A 214 10.73 -8.07 21.63
CA MET A 214 10.98 -8.89 22.83
C MET A 214 12.47 -9.16 23.08
N ARG A 215 13.24 -9.43 22.01
CA ARG A 215 14.68 -9.72 22.11
C ARG A 215 15.53 -8.51 22.51
N ARG A 216 14.96 -7.30 22.51
CA ARG A 216 15.61 -6.08 23.00
C ARG A 216 16.08 -6.20 24.46
N PHE A 217 15.33 -6.90 25.30
CA PHE A 217 15.57 -6.96 26.76
C PHE A 217 16.46 -8.12 27.20
N VAL A 218 16.87 -9.02 26.31
CA VAL A 218 17.72 -10.15 26.68
C VAL A 218 19.12 -9.62 27.02
N PHE A 219 19.55 -9.80 28.27
CA PHE A 219 20.74 -9.24 28.91
C PHE A 219 21.99 -9.14 28.01
N LYS A 220 22.69 -8.00 28.12
CA LYS A 220 24.07 -7.84 27.68
C LYS A 220 24.91 -8.67 28.66
N LYS A 221 25.49 -9.79 28.21
CA LYS A 221 26.48 -10.52 29.02
C LYS A 221 27.61 -9.53 29.28
N SER A 222 27.75 -9.11 30.54
CA SER A 222 28.90 -8.35 31.03
C SER A 222 30.14 -9.23 31.02
#